data_AF-A0A7Y3U6G8-F1
#
_entry.id   AF-A0A7Y3U6G8-F1
#
_cell.length_a   1.000
_cell.length_b   1.000
_cell.length_c   1.000
_cell.angle_alpha   90.00
_cell.angle_beta   90.00
_cell.angle_gamma   90.00
#
_symmetry.space_group_name_H-M   'P 1'
#
loop_
_entity.id
_entity.type
_entity.pdbx_description
1 polymer ?
#
loop_
_entity_poly.entity_id
_entity_poly.type
_entity_poly.pdbx_seq_one_letter_code
_entity_poly.pdbx_strand_id
1 'polypeptide(L)'
;MNSTRNNTFGFFGRSQQDRGLHLPSAGRPAALFVMCAMLAPCSVAWAQDAPPDRLELAGVARDFIEQTKEGGHTDFEQKPASGFGHYMGNVSDTLDADSKPVFEGGGHKVAYQWKNSAGQPIHPKFYDPSKGDVAGRVYASVDPGGIESAMSFREWFRDTPGTNLSEPLNLTLERVGGTDEQPVYSFMSDAFFPLDGKLLGNSGGAPDHNFHFTFELHTEFTYLAGSGQVFSFYGDDDVWVYVNDDLVIDIGGVHAKVQQVVELDRLGLEDGKTYPLDFFFAERHRTQSNFRIDTTLVLSNKDLPTVSAAYD
;
A
#
# COMPACT_ATOMS: atom_id res chain seq x y z
N MET A 1 46.25 -43.48 20.15
CA MET A 1 46.61 -44.51 21.16
C MET A 1 45.75 -45.75 20.92
N ASN A 2 46.40 -46.91 20.91
CA ASN A 2 45.95 -48.23 20.43
C ASN A 2 44.74 -48.85 21.15
N SER A 3 44.02 -49.72 20.42
CA SER A 3 43.79 -51.14 20.78
C SER A 3 42.97 -51.82 19.65
N THR A 4 43.58 -52.60 18.73
CA THR A 4 43.62 -54.09 18.65
C THR A 4 42.24 -54.79 18.61
N ARG A 5 41.92 -55.81 17.79
CA ARG A 5 42.68 -56.79 16.95
C ARG A 5 41.68 -57.59 16.07
N ASN A 6 42.13 -58.05 14.89
CA ASN A 6 42.01 -59.39 14.24
C ASN A 6 40.66 -60.17 14.27
N ASN A 7 40.22 -60.89 13.21
CA ASN A 7 40.98 -61.88 12.44
C ASN A 7 40.22 -62.40 11.20
N THR A 8 41.02 -62.97 10.30
CA THR A 8 40.82 -63.48 8.94
C THR A 8 40.28 -64.93 8.87
N PHE A 9 39.89 -65.37 7.65
CA PHE A 9 40.03 -66.70 6.98
C PHE A 9 38.73 -67.04 6.22
N GLY A 10 38.67 -67.40 4.93
CA GLY A 10 39.69 -67.79 3.95
C GLY A 10 39.49 -69.24 3.47
N PHE A 11 39.28 -69.40 2.15
CA PHE A 11 39.68 -70.53 1.27
C PHE A 11 38.65 -71.55 0.70
N PHE A 12 38.59 -71.55 -0.66
CA PHE A 12 38.66 -72.66 -1.66
C PHE A 12 37.56 -73.75 -1.68
N GLY A 13 37.13 -74.34 -2.81
CA GLY A 13 37.50 -74.23 -4.22
C GLY A 13 36.96 -75.43 -5.06
N ARG A 14 36.66 -75.14 -6.34
CA ARG A 14 36.79 -75.95 -7.59
C ARG A 14 36.06 -77.29 -7.92
N SER A 15 35.66 -77.31 -9.21
CA SER A 15 35.75 -78.36 -10.26
C SER A 15 34.47 -79.16 -10.60
N GLN A 16 33.92 -78.99 -11.83
CA GLN A 16 34.03 -79.80 -13.08
C GLN A 16 33.06 -81.01 -13.09
N GLN A 17 32.42 -81.50 -14.17
CA GLN A 17 32.52 -81.38 -15.64
C GLN A 17 31.26 -81.98 -16.33
N ASP A 18 30.93 -81.47 -17.53
CA ASP A 18 30.24 -82.02 -18.72
C ASP A 18 29.25 -83.21 -18.71
N ARG A 19 28.13 -83.04 -19.46
CA ARG A 19 27.67 -83.92 -20.57
C ARG A 19 26.40 -83.39 -21.30
N GLY A 20 26.50 -83.24 -22.63
CA GLY A 20 25.56 -83.82 -23.62
C GLY A 20 24.29 -83.07 -24.09
N LEU A 21 24.38 -82.44 -25.28
CA LEU A 21 23.45 -82.43 -26.43
C LEU A 21 21.91 -82.49 -26.22
N HIS A 22 21.20 -81.42 -26.59
CA HIS A 22 20.13 -81.42 -27.63
C HIS A 22 19.62 -79.99 -27.93
N LEU A 23 19.69 -79.57 -29.20
CA LEU A 23 18.85 -78.48 -29.75
C LEU A 23 17.53 -79.11 -30.22
N PRO A 24 16.39 -78.43 -30.01
CA PRO A 24 15.79 -77.72 -31.15
C PRO A 24 15.21 -76.33 -30.81
N SER A 25 14.77 -75.70 -31.89
CA SER A 25 14.43 -74.31 -32.14
C SER A 25 13.34 -73.63 -31.29
N ALA A 26 13.46 -72.30 -31.29
CA ALA A 26 12.41 -71.28 -31.41
C ALA A 26 11.66 -70.85 -30.14
N GLY A 27 11.87 -69.58 -29.80
CA GLY A 27 11.04 -68.82 -28.87
C GLY A 27 11.85 -67.73 -28.17
N ARG A 28 11.91 -66.52 -28.73
CA ARG A 28 12.48 -65.34 -28.05
C ARG A 28 11.58 -64.99 -26.85
N PRO A 29 12.08 -64.90 -25.59
CA PRO A 29 11.37 -64.16 -24.58
C PRO A 29 11.82 -62.69 -24.64
N ALA A 30 10.84 -61.81 -24.78
CA ALA A 30 11.02 -60.37 -24.69
C ALA A 30 11.56 -59.99 -23.31
N ALA A 31 12.56 -59.11 -23.28
CA ALA A 31 13.00 -58.46 -22.07
C ALA A 31 11.84 -57.61 -21.51
N LEU A 32 11.43 -57.91 -20.29
CA LEU A 32 10.48 -57.10 -19.53
C LEU A 32 11.19 -55.80 -19.13
N PHE A 33 11.04 -54.75 -19.94
CA PHE A 33 11.36 -53.38 -19.52
C PHE A 33 10.28 -52.95 -18.54
N VAL A 34 10.64 -52.83 -17.25
CA VAL A 34 9.84 -52.07 -16.29
C VAL A 34 9.96 -50.61 -16.71
N MET A 35 9.01 -50.14 -17.50
CA MET A 35 8.84 -48.73 -17.82
C MET A 35 8.25 -48.08 -16.56
N CYS A 36 9.13 -47.59 -15.69
CA CYS A 36 8.74 -46.70 -14.62
C CYS A 36 8.26 -45.41 -15.29
N ALA A 37 6.95 -45.29 -15.47
CA ALA A 37 6.33 -44.06 -15.93
C ALA A 37 6.51 -43.02 -14.82
N MET A 38 7.61 -42.25 -14.90
CA MET A 38 7.70 -41.00 -14.18
C MET A 38 6.62 -40.10 -14.77
N LEU A 39 5.49 -40.01 -14.08
CA LEU A 39 4.54 -38.91 -14.26
C LEU A 39 5.32 -37.64 -13.94
N ALA A 40 5.82 -36.97 -14.99
CA ALA A 40 6.22 -35.58 -14.86
C ALA A 40 4.97 -34.84 -14.37
N PRO A 41 5.02 -34.13 -13.23
CA PRO A 41 3.94 -33.22 -12.91
C PRO A 41 3.88 -32.21 -14.06
N CYS A 42 2.79 -32.23 -14.80
CA CYS A 42 2.43 -31.15 -15.71
C CYS A 42 2.23 -29.93 -14.81
N SER A 43 3.29 -29.14 -14.64
CA SER A 43 3.18 -27.80 -14.09
C SER A 43 2.29 -27.02 -15.05
N VAL A 44 1.03 -26.87 -14.68
CA VAL A 44 0.18 -25.82 -15.25
C VAL A 44 0.83 -24.52 -14.78
N ALA A 45 1.73 -23.99 -15.60
CA ALA A 45 2.12 -22.59 -15.49
C ALA A 45 0.85 -21.80 -15.78
N TRP A 46 0.18 -21.33 -14.73
CA TRP A 46 -0.71 -20.20 -14.87
C TRP A 46 0.19 -19.09 -15.39
N ALA A 47 0.05 -18.73 -16.66
CA ALA A 47 0.56 -17.44 -17.09
C ALA A 47 -0.18 -16.44 -16.20
N GLN A 48 0.54 -15.81 -15.25
CA GLN A 48 0.03 -14.54 -14.74
C GLN A 48 -0.07 -13.67 -15.97
N ASP A 49 -1.29 -13.23 -16.29
CA ASP A 49 -1.47 -12.19 -17.29
C ASP A 49 -0.54 -11.04 -16.90
N ALA A 50 0.14 -10.48 -17.89
CA ALA A 50 1.00 -9.33 -17.67
C ALA A 50 0.20 -8.25 -16.92
N PRO A 51 0.84 -7.53 -15.97
CA PRO A 51 0.14 -6.52 -15.20
C PRO A 51 -0.44 -5.46 -16.17
N PRO A 52 -1.63 -4.90 -15.88
CA PRO A 52 -2.30 -4.00 -16.80
C PRO A 52 -1.50 -2.72 -17.03
N ASP A 53 -1.65 -2.09 -18.20
CA ASP A 53 -1.00 -0.81 -18.49
C ASP A 53 -1.55 0.36 -17.65
N ARG A 54 -2.76 0.22 -17.10
CA ARG A 54 -3.39 1.20 -16.23
C ARG A 54 -4.22 0.56 -15.12
N LEU A 55 -4.28 1.22 -13.97
CA LEU A 55 -5.15 0.87 -12.84
C LEU A 55 -6.25 1.92 -12.73
N GLU A 56 -7.51 1.51 -12.82
CA GLU A 56 -8.68 2.38 -12.70
C GLU A 56 -9.24 2.26 -11.27
N LEU A 57 -9.00 3.28 -10.45
CA LEU A 57 -9.35 3.29 -9.03
C LEU A 57 -10.51 4.27 -8.82
N ALA A 58 -11.61 3.78 -8.26
CA ALA A 58 -12.82 4.56 -7.99
C ALA A 58 -12.87 4.96 -6.52
N GLY A 59 -12.97 6.26 -6.27
CA GLY A 59 -13.06 6.84 -4.94
C GLY A 59 -14.24 7.79 -4.80
N VAL A 60 -14.30 8.45 -3.65
CA VAL A 60 -15.29 9.48 -3.34
C VAL A 60 -14.58 10.77 -3.01
N ALA A 61 -14.96 11.85 -3.68
CA ALA A 61 -14.56 13.20 -3.33
C ALA A 61 -15.71 13.89 -2.59
N ARG A 62 -15.40 14.66 -1.54
CA ARG A 62 -16.39 15.43 -0.76
C ARG A 62 -15.97 16.89 -0.70
N ASP A 63 -16.90 17.77 -1.00
CA ASP A 63 -16.72 19.22 -1.02
C ASP A 63 -17.16 19.85 0.30
N PHE A 64 -16.44 20.86 0.76
CA PHE A 64 -16.68 21.56 2.03
C PHE A 64 -16.66 23.08 1.84
N ILE A 65 -17.33 23.78 2.73
CA ILE A 65 -17.27 25.24 2.83
C ILE A 65 -16.22 25.61 3.88
N GLU A 66 -15.37 26.60 3.59
CA GLU A 66 -14.38 27.10 4.56
C GLU A 66 -15.00 27.73 5.81
N GLN A 67 -14.29 27.64 6.93
CA GLN A 67 -14.79 28.04 8.27
C GLN A 67 -15.34 29.47 8.37
N THR A 68 -14.91 30.39 7.51
CA THR A 68 -15.28 31.81 7.59
C THR A 68 -16.59 32.15 6.89
N LYS A 69 -17.15 31.20 6.12
CA LYS A 69 -18.42 31.35 5.41
C LYS A 69 -19.57 30.71 6.18
N GLU A 70 -20.79 31.13 5.84
CA GLU A 70 -22.00 30.53 6.38
C GLU A 70 -22.06 29.04 6.01
N GLY A 71 -22.31 28.17 7.00
CA GLY A 71 -22.24 26.72 6.82
C GLY A 71 -20.82 26.14 6.72
N GLY A 72 -19.79 26.96 7.01
CA GLY A 72 -18.39 26.55 6.95
C GLY A 72 -18.02 25.46 7.96
N HIS A 73 -17.22 24.50 7.50
CA HIS A 73 -16.62 23.47 8.35
C HIS A 73 -15.38 24.03 9.06
N THR A 74 -15.29 23.80 10.38
CA THR A 74 -14.31 24.47 11.25
C THR A 74 -12.86 24.11 10.96
N ASP A 75 -12.60 22.97 10.31
CA ASP A 75 -11.22 22.52 10.04
C ASP A 75 -10.64 23.07 8.73
N PHE A 76 -11.48 23.58 7.81
CA PHE A 76 -11.04 24.10 6.52
C PHE A 76 -10.63 25.57 6.65
N GLU A 77 -9.41 25.90 6.17
CA GLU A 77 -8.64 27.12 6.45
C GLU A 77 -8.15 27.27 7.91
N GLN A 78 -8.23 26.22 8.72
CA GLN A 78 -7.82 26.30 10.11
C GLN A 78 -6.31 26.23 10.27
N LYS A 79 -5.75 27.32 10.79
CA LYS A 79 -4.30 27.43 11.00
C LYS A 79 -3.87 26.62 12.24
N PRO A 80 -2.89 25.71 12.11
CA PRO A 80 -2.29 25.03 13.26
C PRO A 80 -1.67 26.01 14.27
N ALA A 81 -1.77 25.71 15.57
CA ALA A 81 -1.29 26.60 16.64
C ALA A 81 0.24 26.81 16.61
N SER A 82 0.99 25.79 16.22
CA SER A 82 2.45 25.79 16.02
C SER A 82 2.84 26.21 14.59
N GLY A 83 1.88 26.74 13.81
CA GLY A 83 2.03 27.23 12.44
C GLY A 83 2.12 26.13 11.38
N PHE A 84 1.96 26.50 10.11
CA PHE A 84 2.00 25.56 8.97
C PHE A 84 3.22 24.63 8.97
N GLY A 85 3.00 23.36 8.69
CA GLY A 85 3.98 22.29 8.60
C GLY A 85 3.32 20.91 8.64
N HIS A 86 4.15 19.88 8.53
CA HIS A 86 3.77 18.48 8.66
C HIS A 86 3.59 18.14 10.14
N TYR A 87 2.52 17.43 10.46
CA TYR A 87 2.14 16.94 11.77
C TYR A 87 1.86 15.44 11.70
N MET A 88 2.24 14.71 12.74
CA MET A 88 1.98 13.28 12.85
C MET A 88 1.44 12.92 14.23
N GLY A 89 0.74 11.80 14.32
CA GLY A 89 0.18 11.24 15.55
C GLY A 89 -1.15 11.85 15.96
N ASN A 90 -1.89 12.46 15.04
CA ASN A 90 -3.24 13.01 15.30
C ASN A 90 -4.36 12.02 15.00
N VAL A 91 -4.10 11.03 14.14
CA VAL A 91 -5.04 9.97 13.81
C VAL A 91 -4.62 8.65 14.46
N SER A 92 -5.60 7.80 14.73
CA SER A 92 -5.39 6.47 15.27
C SER A 92 -4.61 5.58 14.29
N ASP A 93 -3.86 4.64 14.86
CA ASP A 93 -3.15 3.60 14.12
C ASP A 93 -4.10 2.67 13.35
N THR A 94 -5.39 2.63 13.73
CA THR A 94 -6.42 1.78 13.11
C THR A 94 -7.62 2.60 12.64
N LEU A 95 -8.35 2.11 11.64
CA LEU A 95 -9.61 2.68 11.18
C LEU A 95 -10.75 2.31 12.14
N ASP A 96 -11.85 3.04 12.07
CA ASP A 96 -13.08 2.65 12.74
C ASP A 96 -13.87 1.56 11.99
N ALA A 97 -15.02 1.19 12.55
CA ALA A 97 -15.89 0.15 11.99
C ALA A 97 -16.46 0.48 10.59
N ASP A 98 -16.42 1.75 10.16
CA ASP A 98 -16.81 2.17 8.81
C ASP A 98 -15.59 2.30 7.87
N SER A 99 -14.42 1.80 8.30
CA SER A 99 -13.13 1.94 7.63
C SER A 99 -12.72 3.40 7.40
N LYS A 100 -12.96 4.28 8.38
CA LYS A 100 -12.53 5.70 8.33
C LYS A 100 -11.44 6.00 9.36
N PRO A 101 -10.52 6.95 9.06
CA PRO A 101 -9.54 7.38 10.04
C PRO A 101 -10.25 7.99 11.25
N VAL A 102 -9.66 7.81 12.43
CA VAL A 102 -10.19 8.31 13.70
C VAL A 102 -9.23 9.34 14.26
N PHE A 103 -9.70 10.54 14.54
CA PHE A 103 -8.88 11.55 15.21
C PHE A 103 -8.77 11.26 16.71
N GLU A 104 -7.54 11.18 17.20
CA GLU A 104 -7.19 11.02 18.61
C GLU A 104 -6.59 12.30 19.22
N GLY A 105 -6.10 13.21 18.37
CA GLY A 105 -5.30 14.35 18.80
C GLY A 105 -3.96 13.90 19.39
N GLY A 106 -3.29 14.78 20.15
CA GLY A 106 -2.00 14.43 20.75
C GLY A 106 -0.82 14.45 19.77
N GLY A 107 -1.04 14.78 18.51
CA GLY A 107 -0.01 14.86 17.50
C GLY A 107 0.95 16.04 17.68
N HIS A 108 2.00 16.02 16.88
CA HIS A 108 3.11 16.95 17.00
C HIS A 108 3.60 17.39 15.63
N LYS A 109 4.06 18.65 15.57
CA LYS A 109 4.75 19.17 14.39
C LYS A 109 6.05 18.41 14.16
N VAL A 110 6.28 17.96 12.93
CA VAL A 110 7.48 17.26 12.49
C VAL A 110 8.59 18.28 12.24
N ALA A 111 9.75 18.08 12.88
CA ALA A 111 10.95 18.89 12.66
C ALA A 111 11.82 18.28 11.55
N TYR A 112 12.04 16.96 11.60
CA TYR A 112 12.73 16.19 10.58
C TYR A 112 12.05 14.83 10.43
N GLN A 113 11.77 14.41 9.20
CA GLN A 113 11.19 13.09 8.97
C GLN A 113 12.20 11.96 9.25
N TRP A 114 11.68 10.81 9.70
CA TRP A 114 12.41 9.55 9.71
C TRP A 114 12.64 9.11 8.27
N LYS A 115 13.77 8.45 8.01
CA LYS A 115 14.11 8.01 6.65
C LYS A 115 14.61 6.57 6.64
N ASN A 116 14.28 5.83 5.60
CA ASN A 116 14.93 4.55 5.35
C ASN A 116 16.40 4.73 4.95
N SER A 117 17.13 3.62 4.80
CA SER A 117 18.54 3.63 4.37
C SER A 117 18.79 4.21 2.97
N ALA A 118 17.77 4.27 2.12
CA ALA A 118 17.81 4.97 0.83
C ALA A 118 17.59 6.50 0.96
N GLY A 119 17.34 7.00 2.18
CA GLY A 119 17.10 8.41 2.46
C GLY A 119 15.67 8.88 2.15
N GLN A 120 14.75 7.96 1.86
CA GLN A 120 13.34 8.26 1.62
C GLN A 120 12.58 8.39 2.94
N PRO A 121 11.69 9.40 3.11
CA PRO A 121 10.94 9.52 4.34
C PRO A 121 9.98 8.36 4.57
N ILE A 122 9.90 7.88 5.81
CA ILE A 122 9.03 6.77 6.22
C ILE A 122 8.28 7.14 7.50
N HIS A 123 7.15 6.47 7.75
CA HIS A 123 6.44 6.58 9.01
C HIS A 123 7.34 6.14 10.20
N PRO A 124 7.36 6.87 11.33
CA PRO A 124 8.25 6.59 12.46
C PRO A 124 8.10 5.19 13.06
N LYS A 125 6.92 4.57 12.94
CA LYS A 125 6.64 3.20 13.41
C LYS A 125 7.55 2.14 12.78
N PHE A 126 8.03 2.38 11.54
CA PHE A 126 8.87 1.41 10.81
C PHE A 126 10.36 1.77 10.79
N TYR A 127 10.76 2.77 11.58
CA TYR A 127 12.16 3.10 11.76
C TYR A 127 12.91 1.96 12.43
N ASP A 128 13.97 1.49 11.79
CA ASP A 128 14.87 0.47 12.32
C ASP A 128 16.34 0.86 12.07
N PRO A 129 17.09 1.30 13.10
CA PRO A 129 18.49 1.70 12.93
C PRO A 129 19.38 0.53 12.47
N SER A 130 18.97 -0.73 12.70
CA SER A 130 19.73 -1.89 12.24
C SER A 130 19.67 -2.06 10.72
N LYS A 131 18.66 -1.48 10.06
CA LYS A 131 18.52 -1.41 8.60
C LYS A 131 19.25 -0.23 7.97
N GLY A 132 19.91 0.61 8.78
CA GLY A 132 20.58 1.83 8.33
C GLY A 132 19.65 3.03 8.20
N ASP A 133 18.46 2.96 8.81
CA ASP A 133 17.50 4.06 8.81
C ASP A 133 18.02 5.25 9.65
N VAL A 134 17.53 6.46 9.31
CA VAL A 134 17.89 7.71 9.98
C VAL A 134 16.71 8.19 10.81
N ALA A 135 16.96 8.45 12.10
CA ALA A 135 15.95 8.94 13.02
C ALA A 135 15.47 10.34 12.63
N GLY A 136 14.15 10.53 12.67
CA GLY A 136 13.50 11.82 12.61
C GLY A 136 13.33 12.46 13.99
N ARG A 137 12.56 13.55 14.03
CA ARG A 137 12.27 14.30 15.25
C ARG A 137 10.98 15.10 15.08
N VAL A 138 10.17 15.15 16.15
CA VAL A 138 9.05 16.08 16.32
C VAL A 138 9.38 17.18 17.33
N TYR A 139 8.65 18.29 17.27
CA TYR A 139 8.63 19.30 18.33
C TYR A 139 7.86 18.80 19.55
N ALA A 140 8.21 19.29 20.74
CA ALA A 140 7.62 18.81 21.99
C ALA A 140 6.18 19.29 22.23
N SER A 141 5.76 20.39 21.60
CA SER A 141 4.40 20.91 21.73
C SER A 141 3.40 19.97 21.04
N VAL A 142 2.36 19.61 21.78
CA VAL A 142 1.19 18.92 21.23
C VAL A 142 0.35 19.94 20.46
N ASP A 143 -0.08 19.56 19.26
CA ASP A 143 -0.87 20.41 18.37
C ASP A 143 -1.61 19.53 17.36
N PRO A 144 -2.94 19.70 17.21
CA PRO A 144 -3.76 18.86 16.34
C PRO A 144 -3.56 19.13 14.85
N GLY A 145 -2.61 19.99 14.46
CA GLY A 145 -2.37 20.28 13.05
C GLY A 145 -3.51 21.06 12.41
N GLY A 146 -4.29 21.80 13.20
CA GLY A 146 -5.45 22.57 12.72
C GLY A 146 -6.74 21.75 12.58
N ILE A 147 -6.81 20.55 13.15
CA ILE A 147 -8.07 19.83 13.36
C ILE A 147 -8.67 20.28 14.71
N GLU A 148 -9.91 20.75 14.71
CA GLU A 148 -10.55 21.31 15.92
C GLU A 148 -10.97 20.22 16.90
N SER A 149 -11.56 19.13 16.42
CA SER A 149 -12.08 18.07 17.28
C SER A 149 -12.28 16.73 16.57
N ALA A 150 -12.47 15.67 17.36
CA ALA A 150 -12.88 14.37 16.83
C ALA A 150 -14.23 14.42 16.11
N MET A 151 -15.12 15.35 16.48
CA MET A 151 -16.43 15.50 15.85
C MET A 151 -16.33 16.13 14.47
N SER A 152 -15.55 17.20 14.32
CA SER A 152 -15.33 17.84 13.01
C SER A 152 -14.59 16.89 12.07
N PHE A 153 -13.54 16.21 12.56
CA PHE A 153 -12.82 15.23 11.74
C PHE A 153 -13.68 14.07 11.25
N ARG A 154 -14.67 13.62 12.04
CA ARG A 154 -15.58 12.53 11.66
C ARG A 154 -16.34 12.81 10.36
N GLU A 155 -16.56 14.09 10.04
CA GLU A 155 -17.29 14.54 8.86
C GLU A 155 -16.45 14.53 7.57
N TRP A 156 -15.12 14.45 7.66
CA TRP A 156 -14.22 14.56 6.51
C TRP A 156 -14.48 13.48 5.44
N PHE A 157 -14.70 12.25 5.89
CA PHE A 157 -14.83 11.08 5.01
C PHE A 157 -16.21 10.40 5.14
N ARG A 158 -17.23 11.21 5.48
CA ARG A 158 -18.61 10.79 5.60
C ARG A 158 -19.53 11.82 4.97
N ASP A 159 -20.56 11.34 4.30
CA ASP A 159 -21.63 12.23 3.80
C ASP A 159 -22.44 12.72 5.00
N THR A 160 -22.35 14.03 5.29
CA THR A 160 -23.01 14.65 6.43
C THR A 160 -23.96 15.74 5.91
N PRO A 161 -25.29 15.54 5.98
CA PRO A 161 -26.25 16.50 5.46
C PRO A 161 -26.06 17.90 6.04
N GLY A 162 -25.92 18.89 5.16
CA GLY A 162 -25.71 20.29 5.53
C GLY A 162 -24.24 20.66 5.81
N THR A 163 -23.32 19.69 5.82
CA THR A 163 -21.87 19.93 5.96
C THR A 163 -21.15 19.81 4.62
N ASN A 164 -21.36 18.71 3.89
CA ASN A 164 -20.65 18.40 2.66
C ASN A 164 -21.58 17.83 1.57
N LEU A 165 -21.10 17.87 0.33
CA LEU A 165 -21.67 17.15 -0.81
C LEU A 165 -20.59 16.24 -1.40
N SER A 166 -20.97 15.11 -2.00
CA SER A 166 -20.01 14.15 -2.53
C SER A 166 -20.31 13.75 -3.97
N GLU A 167 -19.26 13.39 -4.70
CA GLU A 167 -19.37 12.74 -6.01
C GLU A 167 -18.28 11.67 -6.19
N PRO A 168 -18.49 10.65 -7.05
CA PRO A 168 -17.45 9.70 -7.38
C PRO A 168 -16.30 10.39 -8.13
N LEU A 169 -15.06 10.01 -7.79
CA LEU A 169 -13.86 10.48 -8.48
C LEU A 169 -12.99 9.27 -8.83
N ASN A 170 -12.65 9.12 -10.12
CA ASN A 170 -11.77 8.07 -10.59
C ASN A 170 -10.33 8.58 -10.73
N LEU A 171 -9.36 7.80 -10.25
CA LEU A 171 -7.94 7.96 -10.56
C LEU A 171 -7.49 6.86 -11.51
N THR A 172 -6.79 7.27 -12.57
CA THR A 172 -6.13 6.35 -13.50
C THR A 172 -4.63 6.41 -13.24
N LEU A 173 -4.07 5.35 -12.65
CA LEU A 173 -2.62 5.22 -12.50
C LEU A 173 -2.06 4.55 -13.76
N GLU A 174 -1.11 5.20 -14.42
CA GLU A 174 -0.48 4.71 -15.63
C GLU A 174 0.76 3.90 -15.28
N ARG A 175 1.01 2.78 -15.97
CA ARG A 175 2.27 2.05 -15.87
C ARG A 175 3.37 2.84 -16.55
N VAL A 176 4.29 3.37 -15.76
CA VAL A 176 5.39 4.24 -16.23
C VAL A 176 6.74 3.52 -16.35
N GLY A 177 6.81 2.24 -15.96
CA GLY A 177 8.00 1.42 -16.09
C GLY A 177 7.95 0.12 -15.28
N GLY A 178 9.13 -0.41 -14.96
CA GLY A 178 9.28 -1.66 -14.22
C GLY A 178 9.32 -2.91 -15.10
N THR A 179 9.39 -4.09 -14.47
CA THR A 179 9.20 -5.39 -15.13
C THR A 179 7.75 -5.85 -14.95
N ASP A 180 7.37 -7.00 -15.48
CA ASP A 180 6.02 -7.54 -15.28
C ASP A 180 5.84 -8.08 -13.84
N GLU A 181 6.93 -8.50 -13.21
CA GLU A 181 6.97 -8.93 -11.81
C GLU A 181 7.05 -7.74 -10.82
N GLN A 182 7.55 -6.59 -11.28
CA GLN A 182 7.64 -5.34 -10.52
C GLN A 182 7.25 -4.15 -11.39
N PRO A 183 5.96 -4.02 -11.77
CA PRO A 183 5.49 -2.88 -12.52
C PRO A 183 5.60 -1.61 -11.68
N VAL A 184 5.77 -0.46 -12.30
CA VAL A 184 5.72 0.84 -11.62
C VAL A 184 4.55 1.63 -12.18
N TYR A 185 3.62 1.99 -11.30
CA TYR A 185 2.44 2.78 -11.60
C TYR A 185 2.57 4.18 -11.01
N SER A 186 2.08 5.19 -11.72
CA SER A 186 2.09 6.57 -11.26
C SER A 186 0.81 7.30 -11.66
N PHE A 187 0.32 8.12 -10.72
CA PHE A 187 -0.59 9.22 -10.99
C PHE A 187 0.04 10.47 -10.41
N MET A 188 0.04 11.58 -11.17
CA MET A 188 0.64 12.84 -10.73
C MET A 188 -0.17 14.03 -11.24
N SER A 189 -0.49 14.95 -10.35
CA SER A 189 -1.04 16.27 -10.65
C SER A 189 -0.44 17.32 -9.73
N ASP A 190 0.19 18.35 -10.29
CA ASP A 190 0.66 19.54 -9.56
C ASP A 190 -0.45 20.63 -9.45
N ALA A 191 -1.68 20.29 -9.87
CA ALA A 191 -2.88 21.13 -9.80
C ALA A 191 -4.13 20.24 -9.66
N PHE A 192 -4.20 19.51 -8.55
CA PHE A 192 -5.26 18.54 -8.31
C PHE A 192 -6.53 19.22 -7.77
N PHE A 193 -7.37 19.72 -8.67
CA PHE A 193 -8.63 20.37 -8.33
C PHE A 193 -9.84 19.66 -8.97
N PRO A 194 -10.13 18.41 -8.57
CA PRO A 194 -11.14 17.58 -9.25
C PRO A 194 -12.58 18.11 -9.12
N LEU A 195 -12.82 18.98 -8.15
CA LEU A 195 -14.12 19.58 -7.82
C LEU A 195 -14.27 21.05 -8.28
N ASP A 196 -13.35 21.55 -9.11
CA ASP A 196 -13.47 22.89 -9.69
C ASP A 196 -14.83 23.08 -10.40
N GLY A 197 -15.59 24.10 -9.96
CA GLY A 197 -16.89 24.47 -10.52
C GLY A 197 -18.02 23.47 -10.24
N LYS A 198 -17.83 22.50 -9.35
CA LYS A 198 -18.81 21.46 -9.00
C LYS A 198 -19.30 21.61 -7.57
N LEU A 199 -20.34 20.83 -7.22
CA LEU A 199 -20.87 20.68 -5.86
C LEU A 199 -21.15 22.04 -5.19
N LEU A 200 -20.41 22.41 -4.13
CA LEU A 200 -20.59 23.66 -3.38
C LEU A 200 -19.89 24.85 -4.06
N GLY A 201 -19.17 24.61 -5.15
CA GLY A 201 -18.48 25.58 -5.97
C GLY A 201 -17.04 25.82 -5.50
N ASN A 202 -16.35 26.72 -6.20
CA ASN A 202 -14.97 27.06 -5.82
C ASN A 202 -14.92 27.80 -4.48
N SER A 203 -13.80 27.66 -3.79
CA SER A 203 -13.51 28.32 -2.52
C SER A 203 -13.53 29.86 -2.62
N GLY A 204 -13.52 30.41 -3.84
CA GLY A 204 -13.45 31.84 -4.10
C GLY A 204 -12.09 32.44 -3.77
N GLY A 205 -11.87 33.66 -4.25
CA GLY A 205 -10.56 34.32 -4.20
C GLY A 205 -9.77 34.12 -5.50
N ALA A 206 -8.45 34.31 -5.43
CA ALA A 206 -7.55 34.11 -6.56
C ALA A 206 -6.33 33.27 -6.10
N PRO A 207 -5.97 32.18 -6.82
CA PRO A 207 -6.63 31.65 -8.00
C PRO A 207 -8.03 31.05 -7.71
N ASP A 208 -8.87 30.99 -8.74
CA ASP A 208 -10.25 30.50 -8.63
C ASP A 208 -10.30 28.97 -8.76
N HIS A 209 -10.08 28.29 -7.63
CA HIS A 209 -10.14 26.83 -7.50
C HIS A 209 -10.93 26.42 -6.26
N ASN A 210 -11.33 25.14 -6.22
CA ASN A 210 -11.81 24.48 -5.01
C ASN A 210 -10.63 23.93 -4.18
N PHE A 211 -10.40 24.51 -2.99
CA PHE A 211 -9.35 24.17 -2.03
C PHE A 211 -9.88 23.46 -0.78
N HIS A 212 -11.15 23.06 -0.77
CA HIS A 212 -11.81 22.57 0.45
C HIS A 212 -12.53 21.27 0.16
N PHE A 213 -11.74 20.20 0.01
CA PHE A 213 -12.29 18.90 -0.32
C PHE A 213 -11.50 17.76 0.30
N THR A 214 -12.16 16.61 0.43
CA THR A 214 -11.50 15.35 0.76
C THR A 214 -11.65 14.36 -0.37
N PHE A 215 -10.78 13.36 -0.38
CA PHE A 215 -10.82 12.24 -1.30
C PHE A 215 -10.45 10.95 -0.58
N GLU A 216 -11.19 9.87 -0.84
CA GLU A 216 -10.88 8.55 -0.30
C GLU A 216 -10.90 7.45 -1.36
N LEU A 217 -10.03 6.46 -1.18
CA LEU A 217 -9.95 5.23 -1.96
C LEU A 217 -9.91 4.01 -1.04
N HIS A 218 -10.65 2.97 -1.43
CA HIS A 218 -10.61 1.66 -0.80
C HIS A 218 -10.14 0.63 -1.84
N THR A 219 -8.89 0.20 -1.72
CA THR A 219 -8.23 -0.69 -2.68
C THR A 219 -7.72 -1.95 -2.01
N GLU A 220 -7.25 -2.90 -2.80
CA GLU A 220 -6.55 -4.08 -2.33
C GLU A 220 -5.40 -4.45 -3.26
N PHE A 221 -4.43 -5.19 -2.73
CA PHE A 221 -3.29 -5.72 -3.46
C PHE A 221 -2.86 -7.08 -2.90
N THR A 222 -2.17 -7.89 -3.71
CA THR A 222 -1.51 -9.10 -3.22
C THR A 222 -0.07 -8.80 -2.83
N TYR A 223 0.29 -9.15 -1.59
CA TYR A 223 1.66 -9.00 -1.10
C TYR A 223 2.54 -10.16 -1.58
N LEU A 224 3.72 -9.83 -2.09
CA LEU A 224 4.74 -10.76 -2.56
C LEU A 224 6.01 -10.53 -1.74
N ALA A 225 6.33 -11.47 -0.84
CA ALA A 225 7.38 -11.29 0.15
C ALA A 225 8.77 -11.14 -0.51
N GLY A 226 9.51 -10.10 -0.10
CA GLY A 226 10.87 -9.83 -0.58
C GLY A 226 10.93 -9.35 -2.03
N SER A 227 9.78 -9.01 -2.62
CA SER A 227 9.71 -8.43 -3.97
C SER A 227 10.09 -6.95 -4.00
N GLY A 228 10.24 -6.29 -2.85
CA GLY A 228 10.48 -4.85 -2.79
C GLY A 228 9.25 -4.03 -3.19
N GLN A 229 8.04 -4.55 -2.94
CA GLN A 229 6.81 -3.81 -3.14
C GLN A 229 6.82 -2.50 -2.32
N VAL A 230 6.40 -1.40 -2.96
CA VAL A 230 6.36 -0.06 -2.35
C VAL A 230 5.10 0.71 -2.72
N PHE A 231 4.66 1.57 -1.80
CA PHE A 231 3.70 2.64 -2.06
C PHE A 231 4.27 3.96 -1.56
N SER A 232 4.13 5.03 -2.34
CA SER A 232 4.56 6.37 -1.96
C SER A 232 3.47 7.38 -2.29
N PHE A 233 3.32 8.34 -1.39
CA PHE A 233 2.59 9.57 -1.67
C PHE A 233 3.53 10.77 -1.60
N TYR A 234 3.31 11.74 -2.49
CA TYR A 234 3.96 13.05 -2.48
C TYR A 234 2.94 14.14 -2.80
N GLY A 235 2.72 15.07 -1.86
CA GLY A 235 1.67 16.08 -2.01
C GLY A 235 1.41 16.90 -0.76
N ASP A 236 0.33 17.67 -0.81
CA ASP A 236 -0.23 18.52 0.24
C ASP A 236 -1.77 18.48 0.16
N ASP A 237 -2.53 18.73 1.23
CA ASP A 237 -2.12 18.94 2.62
C ASP A 237 -2.07 17.60 3.38
N ASP A 238 -3.23 17.07 3.79
CA ASP A 238 -3.30 15.91 4.66
C ASP A 238 -3.43 14.59 3.88
N VAL A 239 -2.63 13.58 4.22
CA VAL A 239 -2.74 12.21 3.72
C VAL A 239 -2.51 11.16 4.81
N TRP A 240 -3.42 10.18 4.84
CA TRP A 240 -3.27 8.96 5.63
C TRP A 240 -3.46 7.73 4.74
N VAL A 241 -2.56 6.76 4.90
CA VAL A 241 -2.67 5.47 4.20
C VAL A 241 -2.60 4.35 5.21
N TYR A 242 -3.52 3.40 5.10
CA TYR A 242 -3.62 2.22 5.94
C TYR A 242 -3.40 0.99 5.09
N VAL A 243 -2.66 0.01 5.61
CA VAL A 243 -2.53 -1.33 5.01
C VAL A 243 -2.96 -2.33 6.07
N ASN A 244 -3.95 -3.16 5.74
CA ASN A 244 -4.52 -4.11 6.69
C ASN A 244 -4.93 -3.45 8.03
N ASP A 245 -5.61 -2.31 7.94
CA ASP A 245 -6.07 -1.52 9.09
C ASP A 245 -4.93 -0.96 9.98
N ASP A 246 -3.69 -0.94 9.49
CA ASP A 246 -2.55 -0.34 10.19
C ASP A 246 -2.06 0.92 9.46
N LEU A 247 -1.92 2.03 10.17
CA LEU A 247 -1.44 3.31 9.62
C LEU A 247 0.00 3.18 9.14
N VAL A 248 0.21 3.35 7.83
CA VAL A 248 1.52 3.20 7.19
C VAL A 248 2.13 4.51 6.65
N ILE A 249 1.30 5.51 6.38
CA ILE A 249 1.70 6.88 6.00
C ILE A 249 0.85 7.84 6.83
N ASP A 250 1.52 8.80 7.48
CA ASP A 250 0.90 9.88 8.26
C ASP A 250 1.52 11.21 7.82
N ILE A 251 0.78 11.92 6.97
CA ILE A 251 1.12 13.23 6.46
C ILE A 251 -0.02 14.16 6.88
N GLY A 252 -0.12 14.48 8.17
CA GLY A 252 -1.12 15.44 8.65
C GLY A 252 -0.64 16.89 8.63
N GLY A 253 -1.56 17.81 8.85
CA GLY A 253 -1.30 19.25 8.94
C GLY A 253 -1.35 19.99 7.61
N VAL A 254 -1.11 21.29 7.68
CA VAL A 254 -1.15 22.19 6.52
C VAL A 254 0.27 22.56 6.11
N HIS A 255 0.72 22.12 4.95
CA HIS A 255 2.13 22.23 4.53
C HIS A 255 2.31 22.24 3.01
N ALA A 256 3.46 22.73 2.54
CA ALA A 256 3.89 22.44 1.17
C ALA A 256 4.17 20.94 1.00
N LYS A 257 4.13 20.44 -0.24
CA LYS A 257 4.46 19.06 -0.63
C LYS A 257 5.42 18.29 0.29
N VAL A 258 4.91 17.24 0.93
CA VAL A 258 5.65 16.28 1.75
C VAL A 258 5.58 14.90 1.10
N GLN A 259 6.64 14.10 1.25
CA GLN A 259 6.67 12.71 0.81
C GLN A 259 6.71 11.77 2.01
N GLN A 260 6.04 10.62 1.89
CA GLN A 260 6.37 9.39 2.62
C GLN A 260 6.30 8.18 1.69
N VAL A 261 7.03 7.14 2.07
CA VAL A 261 7.09 5.83 1.40
C VAL A 261 6.83 4.74 2.45
N VAL A 262 6.10 3.71 2.06
CA VAL A 262 6.04 2.43 2.77
C VAL A 262 6.63 1.33 1.90
N GLU A 263 7.62 0.63 2.44
CA GLU A 263 8.16 -0.62 1.89
C GLU A 263 7.37 -1.77 2.51
N LEU A 264 6.66 -2.57 1.70
CA LEU A 264 5.71 -3.56 2.20
C LEU A 264 6.41 -4.68 3.01
N ASP A 265 7.68 -4.95 2.70
CA ASP A 265 8.54 -5.88 3.44
C ASP A 265 8.80 -5.46 4.91
N ARG A 266 8.41 -4.23 5.31
CA ARG A 266 8.48 -3.75 6.70
C ARG A 266 7.25 -4.11 7.54
N LEU A 267 6.16 -4.52 6.91
CA LEU A 267 4.84 -4.62 7.56
C LEU A 267 4.56 -5.99 8.20
N GLY A 268 5.43 -6.99 7.98
CA GLY A 268 5.23 -8.34 8.54
C GLY A 268 4.04 -9.09 7.95
N LEU A 269 3.67 -8.77 6.71
CA LEU A 269 2.60 -9.43 5.96
C LEU A 269 2.99 -10.86 5.55
N GLU A 270 1.98 -11.70 5.27
CA GLU A 270 2.18 -13.08 4.83
C GLU A 270 2.18 -13.16 3.29
N ASP A 271 3.17 -13.87 2.74
CA ASP A 271 3.36 -14.04 1.30
C ASP A 271 2.12 -14.60 0.59
N GLY A 272 1.75 -13.99 -0.54
CA GLY A 272 0.62 -14.40 -1.38
C GLY A 272 -0.76 -14.04 -0.84
N LYS A 273 -0.88 -13.35 0.31
CA LYS A 273 -2.16 -12.84 0.80
C LYS A 273 -2.53 -11.50 0.18
N THR A 274 -3.84 -11.31 0.00
CA THR A 274 -4.44 -10.04 -0.40
C THR A 274 -4.74 -9.21 0.84
N TYR A 275 -4.36 -7.93 0.81
CA TYR A 275 -4.57 -6.98 1.90
C TYR A 275 -5.24 -5.71 1.39
N PRO A 276 -6.11 -5.08 2.21
CA PRO A 276 -6.66 -3.77 1.88
C PRO A 276 -5.57 -2.70 1.97
N LEU A 277 -5.66 -1.72 1.08
CA LEU A 277 -4.97 -0.44 1.16
C LEU A 277 -6.03 0.66 1.08
N ASP A 278 -6.19 1.39 2.18
CA ASP A 278 -7.16 2.48 2.31
C ASP A 278 -6.41 3.82 2.33
N PHE A 279 -6.81 4.74 1.47
CA PHE A 279 -6.12 6.02 1.26
C PHE A 279 -7.10 7.17 1.50
N PHE A 280 -6.67 8.15 2.28
CA PHE A 280 -7.45 9.31 2.68
C PHE A 280 -6.62 10.57 2.42
N PHE A 281 -7.23 11.53 1.74
CA PHE A 281 -6.62 12.81 1.37
C PHE A 281 -7.56 13.96 1.75
N ALA A 282 -7.01 15.08 2.24
CA ALA A 282 -7.74 16.33 2.38
C ALA A 282 -6.91 17.51 1.88
N GLU A 283 -7.51 18.27 0.98
CA GLU A 283 -7.08 19.63 0.64
C GLU A 283 -7.93 20.59 1.45
N ARG A 284 -7.28 21.38 2.31
CA ARG A 284 -8.02 22.26 3.24
C ARG A 284 -7.40 23.63 3.41
N HIS A 285 -6.38 23.98 2.63
CA HIS A 285 -5.78 25.29 2.66
C HIS A 285 -5.32 25.76 1.28
N ARG A 286 -5.44 27.06 1.04
CA ARG A 286 -4.90 27.70 -0.18
C ARG A 286 -3.36 27.72 -0.15
N THR A 287 -2.65 27.72 -1.27
CA THR A 287 -3.03 28.12 -2.66
C THR A 287 -2.65 27.11 -3.73
N GLN A 288 -2.15 25.93 -3.35
CA GLN A 288 -1.77 24.85 -4.27
C GLN A 288 -2.39 23.55 -3.79
N SER A 289 -2.65 22.63 -4.72
CA SER A 289 -3.04 21.26 -4.38
C SER A 289 -2.26 20.30 -5.27
N ASN A 290 -1.44 19.47 -4.65
CA ASN A 290 -0.53 18.56 -5.33
C ASN A 290 -0.80 17.13 -4.88
N PHE A 291 -0.92 16.25 -5.85
CA PHE A 291 -1.26 14.86 -5.61
C PHE A 291 -0.40 13.95 -6.48
N ARG A 292 0.43 13.11 -5.84
CA ARG A 292 1.17 12.08 -6.55
C ARG A 292 1.19 10.77 -5.78
N ILE A 293 0.79 9.70 -6.46
CA ILE A 293 0.99 8.32 -6.01
C ILE A 293 1.99 7.67 -6.95
N ASP A 294 3.02 7.05 -6.39
CA ASP A 294 3.89 6.10 -7.09
C ASP A 294 3.85 4.77 -6.36
N THR A 295 3.66 3.67 -7.08
CA THR A 295 3.57 2.36 -6.45
C THR A 295 4.01 1.23 -7.37
N THR A 296 4.48 0.14 -6.78
CA THR A 296 4.67 -1.13 -7.49
C THR A 296 3.53 -2.13 -7.24
N LEU A 297 2.51 -1.72 -6.51
CA LEU A 297 1.34 -2.52 -6.22
C LEU A 297 0.41 -2.54 -7.45
N VAL A 298 -0.03 -3.73 -7.84
CA VAL A 298 -1.16 -3.88 -8.76
C VAL A 298 -2.43 -3.74 -7.91
N LEU A 299 -2.95 -2.52 -7.83
CA LEU A 299 -4.12 -2.17 -7.03
C LEU A 299 -5.43 -2.50 -7.79
N SER A 300 -6.41 -3.01 -7.06
CA SER A 300 -7.81 -3.13 -7.53
C SER A 300 -8.77 -2.50 -6.53
N ASN A 301 -9.96 -2.09 -6.99
CA ASN A 301 -11.01 -1.58 -6.12
C ASN A 301 -11.48 -2.69 -5.17
N LYS A 302 -11.48 -2.42 -3.86
CA LYS A 302 -12.03 -3.32 -2.83
C LYS A 302 -13.55 -3.22 -2.78
N ASP A 303 -14.05 -1.98 -2.81
CA ASP A 303 -15.48 -1.64 -2.81
C ASP A 303 -15.75 -0.61 -3.90
N LEU A 304 -16.96 -0.61 -4.47
CA LEU A 304 -17.39 0.47 -5.37
C LEU A 304 -17.98 1.63 -4.55
N PRO A 305 -17.66 2.89 -4.87
CA PRO A 305 -18.07 4.04 -4.08
C PRO A 305 -19.59 4.16 -4.00
N THR A 306 -20.09 4.40 -2.79
CA THR A 306 -21.48 4.82 -2.54
C THR A 306 -21.49 6.30 -2.22
N VAL A 307 -22.23 7.09 -2.99
CA VAL A 307 -22.47 8.52 -2.72
C VAL A 307 -23.94 8.76 -2.40
N SER A 308 -24.20 9.66 -1.46
CA SER A 308 -25.56 10.12 -1.18
C SER A 308 -26.02 11.07 -2.27
N ALA A 309 -27.16 10.80 -2.90
CA ALA A 309 -27.76 11.76 -3.82
C ALA A 309 -28.11 13.04 -3.07
N ALA A 310 -27.70 14.20 -3.60
CA ALA A 310 -28.17 15.49 -3.11
C ALA A 310 -29.71 15.48 -3.20
N TYR A 311 -30.39 15.73 -2.08
CA TYR A 311 -31.84 15.93 -2.08
C TYR A 311 -32.10 17.33 -2.64
N ASP A 312 -32.73 17.38 -3.82
CA ASP A 312 -33.27 18.60 -4.46
C ASP A 312 -34.33 19.30 -3.59
#